data_AF-A0A9D5T546-F1
#
_entry.id   AF-A0A9D5T546-F1
#
_cell.length_a   1.000
_cell.length_b   1.000
_cell.length_c   1.000
_cell.angle_alpha   90.00
_cell.angle_beta   90.00
_cell.angle_gamma   90.00
#
_symmetry.space_group_name_H-M   'P 1'
#
loop_
_entity.id
_entity.type
_entity.pdbx_description
1 polymer ?
#
loop_
_entity_poly.entity_id
_entity_poly.type
_entity_poly.pdbx_seq_one_letter_code
_entity_poly.pdbx_strand_id
1 'polypeptide(L)'
;MKFLAFTDLHYTDDASHKVRFRHKSLEKVKRAINEHSDGCDFIIDLGDTADEVDGAKAQMSLWQEVFDAMKKSGKDYYALIGNHDTSVSKEKWIQISGMQGRYYSFDCGDYKILCLDGNNNDVSTPYPESEILWSECYLDTEQIEWIKKEVSESEKEIIVFCHQLFIMDDIENGDDHVLINRNEIVDLFEKSGKVKAVFCGHYHYGNFSEKNGIYYITFRAICTGDNQNHAVVTVEKDFIRVEGYGGQPSIEIKT
;
A
#
# COMPACT_ATOMS: atom_id res chain seq x y z
N MET A 1 -16.20 -7.47 2.21
CA MET A 1 -14.87 -7.36 2.86
C MET A 1 -14.76 -6.00 3.54
N LYS A 2 -14.19 -5.94 4.74
CA LYS A 2 -13.95 -4.71 5.48
C LYS A 2 -12.54 -4.69 6.07
N PHE A 3 -11.78 -3.62 5.85
CA PHE A 3 -10.40 -3.53 6.32
C PHE A 3 -10.03 -2.14 6.85
N LEU A 4 -9.07 -2.10 7.77
CA LEU A 4 -8.42 -0.87 8.21
C LEU A 4 -7.15 -0.65 7.38
N ALA A 5 -7.02 0.52 6.74
CA ALA A 5 -5.87 0.87 5.91
C ALA A 5 -5.16 2.14 6.40
N PHE A 6 -3.83 2.11 6.34
CA PHE A 6 -2.94 3.24 6.52
C PHE A 6 -1.69 3.07 5.65
N THR A 7 -0.91 4.14 5.49
CA THR A 7 0.25 4.18 4.58
C THR A 7 1.21 5.28 4.97
N ASP A 8 2.44 5.21 4.46
CA ASP A 8 3.45 6.28 4.51
C ASP A 8 3.63 6.80 5.95
N LEU A 9 3.90 5.84 6.84
CA LEU A 9 4.27 6.09 8.22
C LEU A 9 5.58 6.86 8.30
N HIS A 10 6.53 6.48 7.44
CA HIS A 10 7.91 6.95 7.50
C HIS A 10 8.41 6.95 8.95
N TYR A 11 8.09 5.91 9.73
CA TYR A 11 8.40 5.88 11.15
C TYR A 11 9.91 5.99 11.37
N THR A 12 10.29 6.88 12.28
CA THR A 12 11.64 7.03 12.82
C THR A 12 11.49 7.63 14.20
N ASP A 13 12.36 7.27 15.16
CA ASP A 13 12.38 7.87 16.49
C ASP A 13 12.99 9.29 16.51
N ASP A 14 13.52 9.77 15.38
CA ASP A 14 14.05 11.12 15.26
C ASP A 14 12.95 12.20 15.22
N ALA A 15 12.94 13.01 16.29
CA ALA A 15 12.03 14.15 16.44
C ALA A 15 12.55 15.46 15.80
N SER A 16 13.73 15.45 15.17
CA SER A 16 14.36 16.65 14.60
C SER A 16 13.59 17.23 13.41
N HIS A 17 12.83 16.40 12.70
CA HIS A 17 12.08 16.77 11.51
C HIS A 17 10.75 17.45 11.83
N LYS A 18 10.63 18.74 11.44
CA LYS A 18 9.52 19.62 11.85
C LYS A 18 8.32 19.67 10.88
N VAL A 19 8.41 19.04 9.71
CA VAL A 19 7.36 19.09 8.67
C VAL A 19 6.53 17.81 8.61
N ARG A 20 7.19 16.65 8.64
CA ARG A 20 6.57 15.32 8.74
C ARG A 20 6.74 14.83 10.18
N PHE A 21 5.64 14.53 10.87
CA PHE A 21 5.61 14.09 12.27
C PHE A 21 5.89 12.59 12.41
N ARG A 22 7.02 12.16 11.83
CA ARG A 22 7.44 10.76 11.68
C ARG A 22 7.59 10.02 13.00
N HIS A 23 8.22 10.63 13.99
CA HIS A 23 8.29 10.12 15.37
C HIS A 23 6.95 9.90 16.06
N LYS A 24 5.85 10.45 15.53
CA LYS A 24 4.51 10.20 16.04
C LYS A 24 3.74 9.16 15.22
N SER A 25 4.22 8.74 14.05
CA SER A 25 3.42 7.91 13.12
C SER A 25 3.06 6.56 13.73
N LEU A 26 3.98 5.90 14.44
CA LEU A 26 3.69 4.63 15.12
C LEU A 26 2.59 4.79 16.19
N GLU A 27 2.61 5.86 16.99
CA GLU A 27 1.55 6.11 17.99
C GLU A 27 0.20 6.39 17.31
N LYS A 28 0.20 7.08 16.16
CA LYS A 28 -1.02 7.26 15.37
C LYS A 28 -1.56 5.94 14.82
N VAL A 29 -0.69 5.04 14.35
CA VAL A 29 -1.09 3.69 13.92
C VAL A 29 -1.69 2.90 15.07
N LYS A 30 -1.01 2.85 16.23
CA LYS A 30 -1.54 2.15 17.43
C LYS A 30 -2.93 2.65 17.80
N ARG A 31 -3.16 3.96 17.73
CA ARG A 31 -4.48 4.56 17.98
C ARG A 31 -5.50 4.14 16.92
N ALA A 32 -5.16 4.22 15.63
CA ALA A 32 -6.06 3.80 14.55
C ALA A 32 -6.48 2.33 14.69
N ILE A 33 -5.52 1.46 15.01
CA ILE A 33 -5.78 0.05 15.28
C ILE A 33 -6.75 -0.10 16.46
N ASN A 34 -6.46 0.55 17.60
CA ASN A 34 -7.29 0.42 18.80
C ASN A 34 -8.71 0.99 18.62
N GLU A 35 -8.84 2.09 17.89
CA GLU A 35 -10.11 2.81 17.72
C GLU A 35 -10.97 2.20 16.60
N HIS A 36 -10.37 1.62 15.55
CA HIS A 36 -11.07 1.33 14.29
C HIS A 36 -10.84 -0.06 13.68
N SER A 37 -10.02 -0.93 14.29
CA SER A 37 -9.84 -2.30 13.76
C SER A 37 -10.95 -3.28 14.14
N ASP A 38 -11.84 -2.90 15.07
CA ASP A 38 -12.93 -3.78 15.45
C ASP A 38 -13.95 -3.96 14.31
N GLY A 39 -14.38 -5.19 14.11
CA GLY A 39 -15.20 -5.58 12.96
C GLY A 39 -14.50 -5.54 11.58
N CYS A 40 -13.22 -5.18 11.49
CA CYS A 40 -12.44 -5.38 10.26
C CYS A 40 -12.00 -6.85 10.14
N ASP A 41 -12.00 -7.35 8.89
CA ASP A 41 -11.48 -8.65 8.49
C ASP A 41 -9.95 -8.68 8.62
N PHE A 42 -9.28 -7.58 8.25
CA PHE A 42 -7.83 -7.41 8.38
C PHE A 42 -7.41 -5.94 8.50
N ILE A 43 -6.12 -5.74 8.82
CA ILE A 43 -5.43 -4.44 8.81
C ILE A 43 -4.39 -4.46 7.68
N ILE A 44 -4.19 -3.35 6.97
CA ILE A 44 -3.18 -3.27 5.92
C ILE A 44 -2.33 -1.99 5.99
N ASP A 45 -1.02 -2.17 5.93
CA ASP A 45 -0.03 -1.12 5.74
C ASP A 45 0.36 -1.05 4.26
N LEU A 46 0.11 0.07 3.57
CA LEU A 46 0.39 0.20 2.14
C LEU A 46 1.84 0.58 1.80
N GLY A 47 2.75 0.56 2.78
CA GLY A 47 4.18 0.73 2.54
C GLY A 47 4.70 2.09 2.99
N ASP A 48 6.02 2.27 2.84
CA ASP A 48 6.80 3.32 3.49
C ASP A 48 6.60 3.28 5.01
N THR A 49 6.84 2.07 5.54
CA THR A 49 6.62 1.68 6.94
C THR A 49 7.54 2.46 7.88
N ALA A 50 8.81 2.55 7.54
CA ALA A 50 9.82 3.28 8.29
C ALA A 50 10.67 4.12 7.32
N ASP A 51 11.14 5.27 7.80
CA ASP A 51 12.12 6.04 7.04
C ASP A 51 13.50 5.40 7.13
N GLU A 52 14.36 5.70 6.15
CA GLU A 52 15.73 5.25 6.17
C GLU A 52 16.49 5.85 7.36
N VAL A 53 17.15 4.97 8.11
CA VAL A 53 18.05 5.34 9.20
C VAL A 53 19.40 4.63 9.06
N ASP A 54 20.45 5.26 9.60
CA ASP A 54 21.80 4.72 9.53
C ASP A 54 21.92 3.34 10.20
N GLY A 55 22.20 2.33 9.37
CA GLY A 55 22.56 0.99 9.78
C GLY A 55 21.40 0.00 9.80
N ALA A 56 21.60 -1.14 9.13
CA ALA A 56 20.58 -2.17 8.94
C ALA A 56 19.90 -2.64 10.24
N LYS A 57 20.63 -2.71 11.36
CA LYS A 57 20.05 -3.11 12.65
C LYS A 57 19.04 -2.09 13.17
N ALA A 58 19.34 -0.79 13.03
CA ALA A 58 18.43 0.27 13.44
C ALA A 58 17.17 0.26 12.55
N GLN A 59 17.36 0.16 11.23
CA GLN A 59 16.26 0.05 10.27
C GLN A 59 15.31 -1.12 10.61
N MET A 60 15.88 -2.32 10.78
CA MET A 60 15.11 -3.52 11.11
C MET A 60 14.36 -3.39 12.45
N SER A 61 14.88 -2.62 13.41
CA SER A 61 14.20 -2.37 14.68
C SER A 61 12.94 -1.52 14.49
N LEU A 62 13.00 -0.49 13.65
CA LEU A 62 11.83 0.38 13.37
C LEU A 62 10.71 -0.41 12.69
N TRP A 63 11.05 -1.25 11.70
CA TRP A 63 10.08 -2.16 11.08
C TRP A 63 9.49 -3.13 12.10
N GLN A 64 10.31 -3.73 12.96
CA GLN A 64 9.85 -4.66 13.99
C GLN A 64 8.85 -4.00 14.94
N GLU A 65 9.08 -2.75 15.35
CA GLU A 65 8.15 -2.01 16.22
C GLU A 65 6.77 -1.81 15.59
N VAL A 66 6.72 -1.47 14.29
CA VAL A 66 5.46 -1.30 13.56
C VAL A 66 4.73 -2.64 13.43
N PHE A 67 5.41 -3.69 12.96
CA PHE A 67 4.77 -4.99 12.77
C PHE A 67 4.40 -5.68 14.08
N ASP A 68 5.13 -5.43 15.18
CA ASP A 68 4.73 -5.88 16.51
C ASP A 68 3.45 -5.17 16.99
N ALA A 69 3.28 -3.88 16.66
CA ALA A 69 2.04 -3.16 16.95
C ALA A 69 0.85 -3.75 16.15
N MET A 70 1.04 -4.05 14.87
CA MET A 70 0.03 -4.71 14.04
C MET A 70 -0.30 -6.11 14.59
N LYS A 71 0.71 -6.92 14.90
CA LYS A 71 0.54 -8.27 15.47
C LYS A 71 -0.17 -8.27 16.82
N LYS A 72 0.13 -7.28 17.67
CA LYS A 72 -0.51 -7.12 19.00
C LYS A 72 -2.01 -6.82 18.91
N SER A 73 -2.51 -6.35 17.76
CA SER A 73 -3.95 -6.15 17.55
C SER A 73 -4.75 -7.45 17.61
N GLY A 74 -4.12 -8.60 17.36
CA GLY A 74 -4.79 -9.90 17.25
C GLY A 74 -5.62 -10.07 15.97
N LYS A 75 -5.57 -9.12 15.04
CA LYS A 75 -6.17 -9.21 13.70
C LYS A 75 -5.16 -9.77 12.71
N ASP A 76 -5.67 -10.40 11.66
CA ASP A 76 -4.87 -10.64 10.46
C ASP A 76 -4.38 -9.29 9.93
N TYR A 77 -3.12 -9.24 9.50
CA TYR A 77 -2.55 -8.05 8.90
C TYR A 77 -1.76 -8.38 7.66
N TYR A 78 -1.71 -7.40 6.77
CA TYR A 78 -0.97 -7.43 5.52
C TYR A 78 -0.13 -6.16 5.41
N ALA A 79 0.96 -6.23 4.66
CA ALA A 79 1.84 -5.10 4.44
C ALA A 79 2.42 -5.14 3.04
N LEU A 80 2.61 -3.96 2.47
CA LEU A 80 3.32 -3.77 1.20
C LEU A 80 4.67 -3.14 1.46
N ILE A 81 5.59 -3.35 0.52
CA ILE A 81 6.89 -2.68 0.51
C ILE A 81 6.66 -1.29 -0.10
N GLY A 82 7.16 -0.22 0.53
CA GLY A 82 7.34 1.07 -0.12
C GLY A 82 8.81 1.32 -0.47
N ASN A 83 9.11 2.42 -1.16
CA ASN A 83 10.49 2.68 -1.60
C ASN A 83 11.42 2.96 -0.41
N HIS A 84 10.91 3.53 0.69
CA HIS A 84 11.67 3.72 1.94
C HIS A 84 11.91 2.42 2.71
N ASP A 85 11.19 1.35 2.38
CA ASP A 85 11.37 0.03 3.00
C ASP A 85 12.51 -0.79 2.37
N THR A 86 13.31 -0.18 1.47
CA THR A 86 14.35 -0.85 0.69
C THR A 86 15.80 -0.49 1.07
N SER A 87 16.00 0.24 2.17
CA SER A 87 17.33 0.54 2.72
C SER A 87 18.07 -0.69 3.27
N VAL A 88 17.34 -1.79 3.48
CA VAL A 88 17.88 -3.15 3.69
C VAL A 88 17.19 -4.07 2.68
N SER A 89 17.75 -5.26 2.46
CA SER A 89 17.19 -6.21 1.49
C SER A 89 15.71 -6.53 1.76
N LYS A 90 14.92 -6.62 0.68
CA LYS A 90 13.49 -6.95 0.76
C LYS A 90 13.24 -8.29 1.47
N GLU A 91 14.16 -9.26 1.37
CA GLU A 91 14.06 -10.53 2.09
C GLU A 91 14.07 -10.33 3.61
N LYS A 92 14.86 -9.37 4.10
CA LYS A 92 14.84 -9.03 5.53
C LYS A 92 13.57 -8.35 5.93
N TRP A 93 13.07 -7.42 5.10
CA TRP A 93 11.77 -6.81 5.32
C TRP A 93 10.66 -7.87 5.39
N ILE A 94 10.60 -8.79 4.42
CA ILE A 94 9.63 -9.90 4.36
C ILE A 94 9.74 -10.78 5.61
N GLN A 95 10.97 -11.10 6.04
CA GLN A 95 11.20 -11.89 7.25
C GLN A 95 10.63 -11.21 8.51
N ILE A 96 10.78 -9.89 8.62
CA ILE A 96 10.35 -9.12 9.80
C ILE A 96 8.84 -8.86 9.76
N SER A 97 8.30 -8.49 8.59
CA SER A 97 6.88 -8.25 8.38
C SER A 97 6.04 -9.53 8.44
N GLY A 98 6.64 -10.68 8.14
CA GLY A 98 5.95 -11.97 8.10
C GLY A 98 5.07 -12.16 6.87
N MET A 99 5.22 -11.33 5.84
CA MET A 99 4.48 -11.46 4.58
C MET A 99 4.96 -12.68 3.77
N GLN A 100 4.12 -13.20 2.88
CA GLN A 100 4.46 -14.41 2.10
C GLN A 100 5.54 -14.17 1.03
N GLY A 101 5.74 -12.91 0.63
CA GLY A 101 6.69 -12.51 -0.38
C GLY A 101 6.63 -10.99 -0.60
N ARG A 102 7.40 -10.51 -1.58
CA ARG A 102 7.35 -9.09 -2.00
C ARG A 102 6.00 -8.72 -2.61
N TYR A 103 5.44 -9.64 -3.39
CA TYR A 103 4.05 -9.64 -3.83
C TYR A 103 3.42 -10.98 -3.46
N TYR A 104 2.10 -10.97 -3.25
CA TYR A 104 1.35 -12.15 -2.84
C TYR A 104 -0.15 -11.94 -3.07
N SER A 105 -0.93 -13.00 -2.94
CA SER A 105 -2.39 -12.95 -3.00
C SER A 105 -3.03 -13.77 -1.89
N PHE A 106 -4.26 -13.39 -1.56
CA PHE A 106 -5.10 -14.10 -0.61
C PHE A 106 -6.58 -13.86 -0.91
N ASP A 107 -7.45 -14.68 -0.37
CA ASP A 107 -8.89 -14.53 -0.52
C ASP A 107 -9.51 -13.89 0.73
N CYS A 108 -10.45 -12.96 0.52
CA CYS A 108 -11.25 -12.37 1.59
C CYS A 108 -12.72 -12.29 1.16
N GLY A 109 -13.53 -13.24 1.65
CA GLY A 109 -14.91 -13.42 1.19
C GLY A 109 -14.97 -13.72 -0.31
N ASP A 110 -15.76 -12.91 -1.02
CA ASP A 110 -15.99 -13.02 -2.47
C ASP A 110 -14.90 -12.37 -3.33
N TYR A 111 -13.87 -11.79 -2.70
CA TYR A 111 -12.78 -11.09 -3.37
C TYR A 111 -11.48 -11.87 -3.31
N LYS A 112 -10.73 -11.81 -4.40
CA LYS A 112 -9.30 -12.13 -4.45
C LYS A 112 -8.50 -10.86 -4.30
N ILE A 113 -7.56 -10.86 -3.38
CA ILE A 113 -6.71 -9.71 -3.08
C ILE A 113 -5.33 -9.94 -3.68
N LEU A 114 -4.82 -8.95 -4.42
CA LEU A 114 -3.45 -8.94 -4.93
C LEU A 114 -2.66 -7.82 -4.23
N CYS A 115 -1.59 -8.16 -3.54
CA CYS A 115 -0.64 -7.20 -2.98
C CYS A 115 0.61 -7.19 -3.85
N LEU A 116 0.93 -6.04 -4.45
CA LEU A 116 1.98 -5.89 -5.46
C LEU A 116 3.18 -5.13 -4.93
N ASP A 117 4.36 -5.45 -5.46
CA ASP A 117 5.62 -4.75 -5.19
C ASP A 117 6.03 -3.91 -6.41
N GLY A 118 5.76 -2.61 -6.34
CA GLY A 118 6.17 -1.65 -7.36
C GLY A 118 7.61 -1.14 -7.24
N ASN A 119 8.33 -1.53 -6.20
CA ASN A 119 9.63 -0.94 -5.87
C ASN A 119 10.74 -1.69 -6.58
N ASN A 120 10.83 -1.56 -7.90
CA ASN A 120 11.98 -2.04 -8.67
C ASN A 120 12.48 -0.92 -9.56
N ASN A 121 13.79 -0.70 -9.61
CA ASN A 121 14.41 0.30 -10.50
C ASN A 121 14.51 -0.18 -11.97
N ASP A 122 14.41 -1.50 -12.19
CA ASP A 122 14.50 -2.15 -13.50
C ASP A 122 13.59 -3.39 -13.53
N VAL A 123 12.94 -3.62 -14.67
CA VAL A 123 12.09 -4.81 -14.91
C VAL A 123 12.84 -6.16 -14.83
N SER A 124 14.18 -6.12 -14.88
CA SER A 124 15.08 -7.28 -14.86
C SER A 124 15.73 -7.53 -13.51
N THR A 125 15.74 -6.55 -12.60
CA THR A 125 16.46 -6.63 -11.31
C THR A 125 15.48 -6.38 -10.16
N PRO A 126 14.80 -7.42 -9.65
CA PRO A 126 13.76 -7.28 -8.62
C PRO A 126 14.32 -6.96 -7.21
N TYR A 127 15.63 -7.11 -7.03
CA TYR A 127 16.36 -6.86 -5.79
C TYR A 127 17.53 -5.92 -6.05
N PRO A 128 17.29 -4.62 -6.32
CA PRO A 128 18.39 -3.68 -6.45
C PRO A 128 19.17 -3.60 -5.12
N GLU A 129 20.50 -3.56 -5.19
CA GLU A 129 21.39 -3.39 -4.03
C GLU A 129 21.57 -1.91 -3.63
N SER A 130 20.64 -1.04 -4.02
CA SER A 130 20.66 0.40 -3.77
C SER A 130 19.26 0.93 -3.48
N GLU A 131 19.19 2.08 -2.82
CA GLU A 131 17.96 2.84 -2.62
C GLU A 131 17.16 2.94 -3.94
N ILE A 132 15.84 2.77 -3.82
CA ILE A 132 14.91 2.86 -4.93
C ILE A 132 14.43 4.29 -5.03
N LEU A 133 14.65 4.89 -6.20
CA LEU A 133 14.15 6.23 -6.47
C LEU A 133 12.62 6.15 -6.49
N TRP A 134 11.99 6.93 -5.62
CA TRP A 134 10.54 7.01 -5.49
C TRP A 134 9.85 7.28 -6.85
N SER A 135 10.51 8.03 -7.73
CA SER A 135 10.05 8.40 -9.07
C SER A 135 10.29 7.35 -10.17
N GLU A 136 11.09 6.30 -9.92
CA GLU A 136 11.53 5.34 -10.93
C GLU A 136 11.13 3.91 -10.55
N CYS A 137 9.83 3.69 -10.41
CA CYS A 137 9.27 2.42 -9.95
C CYS A 137 8.68 1.58 -11.09
N TYR A 138 9.02 0.29 -11.10
CA TYR A 138 8.59 -0.69 -12.11
C TYR A 138 8.02 -1.96 -11.47
N LEU A 139 7.12 -2.62 -12.20
CA LEU A 139 6.84 -4.04 -12.00
C LEU A 139 7.82 -4.87 -12.83
N ASP A 140 8.50 -5.82 -12.21
CA ASP A 140 9.40 -6.74 -12.90
C ASP A 140 8.64 -7.79 -13.73
N THR A 141 9.37 -8.45 -14.63
CA THR A 141 8.79 -9.39 -15.60
C THR A 141 8.13 -10.59 -14.92
N GLU A 142 8.73 -11.13 -13.85
CA GLU A 142 8.18 -12.27 -13.12
C GLU A 142 6.83 -11.91 -12.50
N GLN A 143 6.76 -10.74 -11.86
CA GLN A 143 5.53 -10.25 -11.25
C GLN A 143 4.44 -9.93 -12.29
N ILE A 144 4.80 -9.36 -13.45
CA ILE A 144 3.83 -9.11 -14.52
C ILE A 144 3.17 -10.41 -15.00
N GLU A 145 3.96 -11.47 -15.23
CA GLU A 145 3.43 -12.77 -15.63
C GLU A 145 2.60 -13.42 -14.51
N TRP A 146 3.01 -13.23 -13.25
CA TRP A 146 2.21 -13.65 -12.10
C TRP A 146 0.86 -12.90 -12.03
N ILE A 147 0.82 -11.59 -12.23
CA ILE A 147 -0.43 -10.79 -12.26
C ILE A 147 -1.37 -11.31 -13.36
N LYS A 148 -0.85 -11.54 -14.58
CA LYS A 148 -1.63 -12.09 -15.70
C LYS A 148 -2.27 -13.43 -15.34
N LYS A 149 -1.51 -14.32 -14.70
CA LYS A 149 -2.01 -15.61 -14.22
C LYS A 149 -3.10 -15.43 -13.17
N GLU A 150 -2.85 -14.64 -12.13
CA GLU A 150 -3.81 -14.41 -11.04
C GLU A 150 -5.14 -13.82 -11.53
N VAL A 151 -5.09 -12.86 -12.47
CA VAL A 151 -6.28 -12.22 -13.05
C VAL A 151 -7.04 -13.17 -13.97
N SER A 152 -6.33 -13.95 -14.79
CA SER A 152 -6.96 -14.88 -15.74
C SER A 152 -7.65 -16.05 -15.03
N GLU A 153 -7.01 -16.62 -14.00
CA GLU A 153 -7.49 -17.81 -13.28
C GLU A 153 -8.53 -17.48 -12.19
N SER A 154 -8.63 -16.24 -11.73
CA SER A 154 -9.59 -15.87 -10.68
C SER A 154 -11.04 -15.99 -11.16
N GLU A 155 -11.87 -16.74 -10.43
CA GLU A 155 -13.33 -16.70 -10.59
C GLU A 155 -13.98 -15.58 -9.75
N LYS A 156 -13.21 -14.98 -8.83
CA LYS A 156 -13.62 -13.89 -7.93
C LYS A 156 -13.33 -12.52 -8.53
N GLU A 157 -14.05 -11.51 -8.04
CA GLU A 157 -13.69 -10.11 -8.25
C GLU A 157 -12.37 -9.80 -7.54
N ILE A 158 -11.60 -8.86 -8.09
CA ILE A 158 -10.22 -8.61 -7.68
C ILE A 158 -10.10 -7.21 -7.09
N ILE A 159 -9.44 -7.14 -5.94
CA ILE A 159 -8.97 -5.89 -5.32
C ILE A 159 -7.45 -5.92 -5.30
N VAL A 160 -6.84 -4.81 -5.72
CA VAL A 160 -5.39 -4.69 -5.82
C VAL A 160 -4.90 -3.69 -4.77
N PHE A 161 -3.77 -4.00 -4.14
CA PHE A 161 -3.00 -3.09 -3.32
C PHE A 161 -1.60 -2.95 -3.93
N CYS A 162 -1.09 -1.73 -4.01
CA CYS A 162 0.28 -1.45 -4.42
C CYS A 162 0.70 -0.14 -3.75
N HIS A 163 1.95 0.00 -3.32
CA HIS A 163 2.40 1.27 -2.75
C HIS A 163 2.29 2.40 -3.80
N GLN A 164 2.90 2.20 -4.98
CA GLN A 164 2.84 3.14 -6.10
C GLN A 164 1.49 3.19 -6.80
N LEU A 165 1.24 4.30 -7.49
CA LEU A 165 0.00 4.55 -8.21
C LEU A 165 0.02 3.92 -9.61
N PHE A 166 -1.14 3.50 -10.09
CA PHE A 166 -1.33 3.13 -11.50
C PHE A 166 -1.91 4.29 -12.31
N ILE A 167 -2.88 4.99 -11.74
CA ILE A 167 -3.60 6.10 -12.35
C ILE A 167 -3.60 7.27 -11.38
N MET A 168 -3.44 8.46 -11.93
CA MET A 168 -3.76 9.71 -11.28
C MET A 168 -4.29 10.67 -12.33
N ASP A 169 -5.53 11.10 -12.15
CA ASP A 169 -6.13 12.13 -12.99
C ASP A 169 -5.46 13.49 -12.68
N ASP A 170 -5.40 14.39 -13.65
CA ASP A 170 -4.81 15.74 -13.61
C ASP A 170 -3.33 15.97 -14.00
N ILE A 171 -2.59 15.00 -14.59
CA ILE A 171 -1.33 15.36 -15.26
C ILE A 171 -1.21 14.75 -16.67
N GLU A 172 -1.44 15.60 -17.67
CA GLU A 172 -1.14 15.36 -19.10
C GLU A 172 0.35 15.06 -19.38
N ASN A 173 1.22 15.07 -18.37
CA ASN A 173 2.66 14.80 -18.41
C ASN A 173 3.20 14.28 -17.06
N GLY A 174 2.78 13.07 -16.68
CA GLY A 174 3.51 12.21 -15.74
C GLY A 174 3.78 12.81 -14.35
N ASP A 175 2.92 12.50 -13.38
CA ASP A 175 3.41 12.53 -12.01
C ASP A 175 4.38 11.36 -11.82
N ASP A 176 5.55 11.65 -11.26
CA ASP A 176 6.61 10.70 -10.92
C ASP A 176 6.15 9.61 -9.93
N HIS A 177 4.98 9.75 -9.29
CA HIS A 177 4.43 8.76 -8.34
C HIS A 177 3.75 7.54 -9.00
N VAL A 178 3.57 7.52 -10.34
CA VAL A 178 2.95 6.37 -11.04
C VAL A 178 3.98 5.38 -11.56
N LEU A 179 3.67 4.08 -11.50
CA LEU A 179 4.53 3.01 -12.01
C LEU A 179 4.86 3.21 -13.50
N ILE A 180 6.13 3.25 -13.88
CA ILE A 180 6.53 3.62 -15.25
C ILE A 180 5.93 2.67 -16.31
N ASN A 181 5.93 1.37 -16.04
CA ASN A 181 5.41 0.34 -16.94
C ASN A 181 3.96 -0.08 -16.65
N ARG A 182 3.15 0.79 -16.03
CA ARG A 182 1.77 0.44 -15.62
C ARG A 182 0.82 0.09 -16.76
N ASN A 183 1.06 0.60 -17.97
CA ASN A 183 0.06 0.63 -19.03
C ASN A 183 -0.43 -0.78 -19.40
N GLU A 184 0.48 -1.76 -19.47
CA GLU A 184 0.11 -3.15 -19.76
C GLU A 184 -0.79 -3.75 -18.69
N ILE A 185 -0.52 -3.43 -17.42
CA ILE A 185 -1.29 -3.94 -16.28
C ILE A 185 -2.64 -3.24 -16.16
N VAL A 186 -2.70 -1.92 -16.38
CA VAL A 186 -3.97 -1.19 -16.47
C VAL A 186 -4.84 -1.77 -17.58
N ASP A 187 -4.30 -1.96 -18.78
CA ASP A 187 -5.01 -2.57 -19.90
C ASP A 187 -5.52 -3.99 -19.58
N LEU A 188 -4.71 -4.79 -18.88
CA LEU A 188 -5.09 -6.12 -18.41
C LEU A 188 -6.26 -6.05 -17.42
N PHE A 189 -6.17 -5.15 -16.44
CA PHE A 189 -7.22 -4.96 -15.43
C PHE A 189 -8.55 -4.60 -16.09
N GLU A 190 -8.53 -3.62 -16.99
CA GLU A 190 -9.71 -3.17 -17.74
C GLU A 190 -10.31 -4.29 -18.59
N LYS A 191 -9.49 -4.99 -19.39
CA LYS A 191 -9.96 -6.09 -20.26
C LYS A 191 -10.50 -7.28 -19.48
N SER A 192 -10.01 -7.50 -18.25
CA SER A 192 -10.49 -8.60 -17.42
C SER A 192 -11.94 -8.41 -16.95
N GLY A 193 -12.36 -7.16 -16.71
CA GLY A 193 -13.63 -6.83 -16.04
C GLY A 193 -13.75 -7.30 -14.57
N LYS A 194 -12.69 -7.91 -14.02
CA LYS A 194 -12.68 -8.50 -12.67
C LYS A 194 -12.13 -7.57 -11.61
N VAL A 195 -11.20 -6.67 -11.97
CA VAL A 195 -10.60 -5.73 -11.02
C VAL A 195 -11.57 -4.60 -10.73
N LYS A 196 -11.89 -4.36 -9.46
CA LYS A 196 -12.86 -3.34 -9.03
C LYS A 196 -12.20 -2.11 -8.43
N ALA A 197 -11.15 -2.32 -7.64
CA ALA A 197 -10.43 -1.22 -7.02
C ALA A 197 -8.95 -1.51 -6.89
N VAL A 198 -8.17 -0.43 -6.95
CA VAL A 198 -6.74 -0.40 -6.67
C VAL A 198 -6.51 0.61 -5.55
N PHE A 199 -5.93 0.14 -4.45
CA PHE A 199 -5.62 0.96 -3.28
C PHE A 199 -4.12 1.23 -3.22
N CYS A 200 -3.76 2.51 -3.05
CA CYS A 200 -2.38 2.98 -3.12
C CYS A 200 -1.98 3.87 -1.93
N GLY A 201 -0.66 3.99 -1.74
CA GLY A 201 0.00 4.96 -0.87
C GLY A 201 0.79 5.97 -1.69
N HIS A 202 2.00 6.30 -1.25
CA HIS A 202 3.08 6.96 -2.00
C HIS A 202 2.84 8.43 -2.36
N TYR A 203 1.66 8.80 -2.85
CA TYR A 203 1.26 10.19 -3.02
C TYR A 203 0.60 10.71 -1.74
N HIS A 204 1.41 11.35 -0.88
CA HIS A 204 1.05 11.69 0.52
C HIS A 204 -0.24 12.50 0.70
N TYR A 205 -0.70 13.22 -0.34
CA TYR A 205 -1.92 14.05 -0.29
C TYR A 205 -3.20 13.25 -0.53
N GLY A 206 -3.07 11.98 -0.93
CA GLY A 206 -4.17 11.14 -1.39
C GLY A 206 -4.67 11.56 -2.77
N ASN A 207 -5.37 10.65 -3.42
CA ASN A 207 -5.97 10.86 -4.72
C ASN A 207 -7.18 9.93 -4.89
N PHE A 208 -8.08 10.29 -5.80
CA PHE A 208 -9.16 9.42 -6.24
C PHE A 208 -9.35 9.57 -7.74
N SER A 209 -9.33 8.45 -8.45
CA SER A 209 -9.53 8.39 -9.89
C SER A 209 -10.43 7.23 -10.26
N GLU A 210 -11.21 7.39 -11.33
CA GLU A 210 -12.01 6.33 -11.92
C GLU A 210 -11.64 6.17 -13.39
N LYS A 211 -11.37 4.93 -13.80
CA LYS A 211 -11.07 4.63 -15.20
C LYS A 211 -11.71 3.30 -15.58
N ASN A 212 -12.62 3.35 -16.55
CA ASN A 212 -13.26 2.17 -17.15
C ASN A 212 -13.91 1.22 -16.11
N GLY A 213 -14.53 1.79 -15.07
CA GLY A 213 -15.20 1.05 -13.99
C GLY A 213 -14.25 0.53 -12.91
N ILE A 214 -12.98 0.94 -12.92
CA ILE A 214 -11.98 0.63 -11.89
C ILE A 214 -11.71 1.87 -11.06
N TYR A 215 -11.79 1.73 -9.74
CA TYR A 215 -11.58 2.82 -8.79
C TYR A 215 -10.17 2.79 -8.21
N TYR A 216 -9.40 3.84 -8.45
CA TYR A 216 -8.03 4.01 -7.95
C TYR A 216 -8.07 4.98 -6.78
N ILE A 217 -7.75 4.48 -5.58
CA ILE A 217 -7.88 5.21 -4.32
C ILE A 217 -6.51 5.28 -3.65
N THR A 218 -5.97 6.48 -3.53
CA THR A 218 -4.71 6.72 -2.83
C THR A 218 -4.96 7.34 -1.48
N PHE A 219 -4.42 6.73 -0.42
CA PHE A 219 -4.56 7.21 0.94
C PHE A 219 -3.58 8.34 1.27
N ARG A 220 -3.98 9.22 2.17
CA ARG A 220 -3.12 10.25 2.76
C ARG A 220 -2.12 9.62 3.71
N ALA A 221 -0.88 10.07 3.63
CA ALA A 221 0.20 9.62 4.49
C ALA A 221 -0.07 9.93 5.96
N ILE A 222 0.16 8.96 6.85
CA ILE A 222 -0.05 9.15 8.30
C ILE A 222 1.04 10.04 8.92
N CYS A 223 2.22 10.13 8.29
CA CYS A 223 3.31 11.00 8.73
C CYS A 223 3.02 12.50 8.55
N THR A 224 2.05 12.87 7.70
CA THR A 224 1.77 14.27 7.33
C THR A 224 0.87 14.96 8.34
N GLY A 225 1.37 16.05 8.95
CA GLY A 225 0.65 16.83 9.96
C GLY A 225 0.46 16.07 11.28
N ASP A 226 -0.33 16.63 12.21
CA ASP A 226 -0.64 15.98 13.50
C ASP A 226 -1.86 15.04 13.41
N ASN A 227 -2.58 15.07 12.29
CA ASN A 227 -3.75 14.23 12.05
C ASN A 227 -3.38 12.74 11.99
N GLN A 228 -4.34 11.90 12.38
CA GLN A 228 -4.28 10.44 12.27
C GLN A 228 -4.94 10.02 10.95
N ASN A 229 -4.23 10.20 9.83
CA ASN A 229 -4.77 9.89 8.50
C ASN A 229 -4.81 8.37 8.30
N HIS A 230 -6.01 7.81 8.18
CA HIS A 230 -6.27 6.39 7.91
C HIS A 230 -7.73 6.22 7.43
N ALA A 231 -8.09 5.02 6.99
CA ALA A 231 -9.47 4.72 6.60
C ALA A 231 -9.91 3.33 7.04
N VAL A 232 -11.20 3.19 7.31
CA VAL A 232 -11.89 1.91 7.31
C VAL A 232 -12.62 1.78 5.98
N VAL A 233 -12.27 0.76 5.20
CA VAL A 233 -12.84 0.53 3.88
C VAL A 233 -13.79 -0.66 3.94
N THR A 234 -14.98 -0.50 3.37
CA THR A 234 -15.94 -1.58 3.13
C THR A 234 -16.12 -1.75 1.64
N VAL A 235 -15.89 -2.96 1.15
CA VAL A 235 -16.08 -3.37 -0.24
C VAL A 235 -17.20 -4.41 -0.26
N GLU A 236 -18.28 -4.07 -0.94
CA GLU A 236 -19.43 -4.93 -1.22
C GLU A 236 -19.71 -4.94 -2.73
N LYS A 237 -20.59 -5.85 -3.17
CA LYS A 237 -20.89 -6.07 -4.59
C LYS A 237 -21.32 -4.81 -5.33
N ASP A 238 -22.10 -3.96 -4.67
CA ASP A 238 -22.75 -2.79 -5.28
C ASP A 238 -22.19 -1.45 -4.74
N PHE A 239 -21.22 -1.48 -3.82
CA PHE A 239 -20.57 -0.26 -3.35
C PHE A 239 -19.18 -0.46 -2.74
N ILE A 240 -18.38 0.60 -2.82
CA ILE A 240 -17.15 0.78 -2.04
C ILE A 240 -17.32 2.02 -1.18
N ARG A 241 -17.11 1.86 0.14
CA ARG A 241 -17.11 2.96 1.09
C ARG A 241 -15.75 3.07 1.76
N VAL A 242 -15.11 4.21 1.58
CA VAL A 242 -13.92 4.63 2.33
C VAL A 242 -14.39 5.56 3.43
N GLU A 243 -14.41 5.08 4.67
CA GLU A 243 -14.64 5.93 5.85
C GLU A 243 -13.28 6.47 6.30
N GLY A 244 -13.00 7.71 5.94
CA GLY A 244 -11.72 8.38 6.20
C GLY A 244 -11.71 9.11 7.55
N TYR A 245 -10.57 9.04 8.24
CA TYR A 245 -10.34 9.64 9.55
C TYR A 245 -9.15 10.62 9.53
N GLY A 246 -9.17 11.57 10.47
CA GLY A 246 -8.17 12.64 10.53
C GLY A 246 -8.27 13.52 9.29
N GLY A 247 -7.20 13.55 8.49
CA GLY A 247 -7.17 14.23 7.21
C GLY A 247 -7.64 13.38 6.04
N GLN A 248 -7.79 12.06 6.16
CA GLN A 248 -8.22 11.20 5.04
C GLN A 248 -9.67 11.51 4.63
N PRO A 249 -9.95 11.86 3.35
CA PRO A 249 -11.31 12.05 2.89
C PRO A 249 -12.11 10.75 2.92
N SER A 250 -13.41 10.86 3.23
CA SER A 250 -14.36 9.78 3.02
C SER A 250 -14.87 9.77 1.58
N ILE A 251 -15.09 8.59 1.02
CA ILE A 251 -15.56 8.36 -0.35
C ILE A 251 -16.66 7.30 -0.32
N GLU A 252 -17.73 7.52 -1.06
CA GLU A 252 -18.77 6.51 -1.26
C GLU A 252 -19.02 6.35 -2.76
N ILE A 253 -18.86 5.11 -3.23
CA ILE A 253 -18.86 4.74 -4.65
C ILE A 253 -19.95 3.70 -4.83
N LYS A 254 -20.84 3.91 -5.81
CA LYS A 254 -21.77 2.87 -6.28
C LYS A 254 -21.13 2.16 -7.47
N THR A 255 -20.96 0.86 -7.37
CA THR A 255 -20.21 0.03 -8.34
C THR A 255 -21.11 -0.69 -9.33
#